data_AF-A0A1R4IHF2-F1
#
_entry.id   AF-A0A1R4IHF2-F1
#
_cell.length_a   1.000
_cell.length_b   1.000
_cell.length_c   1.000
_cell.angle_alpha   90.00
_cell.angle_beta   90.00
_cell.angle_gamma   90.00
#
_symmetry.space_group_name_H-M   'P 1'
#
loop_
_entity.id
_entity.type
_entity.pdbx_description
1 polymer ?
#
loop_
_entity_poly.entity_id
_entity_poly.type
_entity_poly.pdbx_seq_one_letter_code
_entity_poly.pdbx_strand_id
1 'polypeptide(L)'
;MELNYLKDFFDIFFADLIISFVTILLFFMQKKQINSIVGYRTSNSMKNQRNWDFAQKFYFRYWLLAIPLVILFQITLLFIFQIDNTGLIETLSMVLFFTYSIILIFITERKLKKLTP
;
A
#
# COMPACT_ATOMS: atom_id res chain seq x y z
N MET A 1 15.10 -10.09 28.00
CA MET A 1 15.33 -10.25 26.56
C MET A 1 14.03 -10.60 25.85
N GLU A 2 13.34 -11.68 26.25
CA GLU A 2 12.05 -12.06 25.64
C GLU A 2 10.91 -11.04 25.84
N LEU A 3 10.84 -10.37 26.99
CA LEU A 3 9.79 -9.38 27.26
C LEU A 3 9.89 -8.14 26.34
N ASN A 4 11.12 -7.71 26.02
CA ASN A 4 11.34 -6.58 25.10
C ASN A 4 11.02 -7.00 23.66
N TYR A 5 11.42 -8.20 23.26
CA TYR A 5 11.12 -8.75 21.95
C TYR A 5 9.61 -8.89 21.70
N LEU A 6 8.85 -9.34 22.71
CA LEU A 6 7.40 -9.41 22.63
C LEU A 6 6.76 -8.02 22.49
N LYS A 7 7.21 -7.05 23.29
CA LYS A 7 6.72 -5.66 23.18
C LYS A 7 6.97 -5.09 21.79
N ASP A 8 8.19 -5.26 21.30
CA ASP A 8 8.62 -4.76 19.99
C ASP A 8 7.81 -5.40 18.84
N PHE A 9 7.53 -6.70 18.94
CA PHE A 9 6.64 -7.39 18.01
C PHE A 9 5.21 -6.79 18.02
N PHE A 10 4.66 -6.51 19.20
CA PHE A 10 3.33 -5.90 19.32
C PHE A 10 3.29 -4.46 18.78
N ASP A 11 4.36 -3.69 18.98
CA ASP A 11 4.46 -2.31 18.46
C ASP A 11 4.45 -2.31 16.92
N ILE A 12 5.25 -3.17 16.29
CA ILE A 12 5.27 -3.35 14.82
C ILE A 12 3.89 -3.80 14.32
N PHE A 13 3.31 -4.82 14.97
CA PHE A 13 2.00 -5.35 14.59
C PHE A 13 0.90 -4.29 14.68
N PHE A 14 0.92 -3.43 15.70
CA PHE A 14 -0.05 -2.35 15.84
C PHE A 14 0.07 -1.31 14.72
N ALA A 15 1.30 -0.95 14.33
CA ALA A 15 1.54 -0.07 13.19
C ALA A 15 1.00 -0.69 11.88
N ASP A 16 1.22 -1.99 11.67
CA ASP A 16 0.73 -2.71 10.50
C ASP A 16 -0.80 -2.77 10.45
N LEU A 17 -1.46 -2.93 11.60
CA LEU A 17 -2.92 -2.88 11.70
C LEU A 17 -3.47 -1.52 11.25
N ILE A 18 -2.83 -0.42 11.66
CA ILE A 18 -3.24 0.94 11.26
C ILE A 18 -3.10 1.11 9.75
N ILE A 19 -1.93 0.77 9.20
CA ILE A 19 -1.67 0.90 7.75
C ILE A 19 -2.63 0.02 6.95
N SER A 20 -2.82 -1.22 7.36
CA SER A 20 -3.75 -2.17 6.73
C SER A 20 -5.17 -1.64 6.74
N PHE A 21 -5.62 -1.12 7.89
CA PHE A 21 -6.94 -0.52 8.03
C PHE A 21 -7.13 0.66 7.07
N VAL A 22 -6.15 1.57 6.99
CA VAL A 22 -6.22 2.72 6.07
C VAL A 22 -6.27 2.26 4.60
N THR A 23 -5.42 1.31 4.20
CA THR A 23 -5.41 0.77 2.82
C THR A 23 -6.74 0.10 2.47
N ILE A 24 -7.30 -0.69 3.38
CA ILE A 24 -8.60 -1.37 3.20
C ILE A 24 -9.74 -0.34 3.15
N LEU A 25 -9.74 0.64 4.06
CA LEU A 25 -10.75 1.71 4.07
C LEU A 25 -10.76 2.47 2.74
N LEU A 26 -9.59 2.85 2.22
CA LEU A 26 -9.46 3.54 0.94
C LEU A 26 -9.92 2.67 -0.24
N PHE A 27 -9.73 1.34 -0.18
CA PHE A 27 -10.30 0.43 -1.16
C PHE A 27 -11.84 0.49 -1.17
N PHE A 28 -12.50 0.58 -0.02
CA PHE A 28 -13.97 0.68 0.03
C PHE A 28 -14.50 2.09 -0.26
N MET A 29 -13.72 3.13 -0.01
CA MET A 29 -14.10 4.53 -0.22
C MET A 29 -13.93 5.03 -1.66
N GLN A 30 -13.60 4.15 -2.62
CA GLN A 30 -13.53 4.48 -4.05
C GLN A 30 -14.80 5.20 -4.51
N LYS A 31 -14.66 6.39 -5.10
CA LYS A 31 -15.80 7.16 -5.58
C LYS A 31 -16.25 6.65 -6.95
N LYS A 32 -17.57 6.56 -7.13
CA LYS A 32 -18.20 6.15 -8.41
C LYS A 32 -18.15 7.22 -9.49
N GLN A 33 -17.87 8.47 -9.14
CA GLN A 33 -17.76 9.60 -10.06
C GLN A 33 -16.42 10.28 -9.85
N ILE A 34 -15.92 10.94 -10.90
CA ILE A 34 -14.70 11.75 -10.82
C ILE A 34 -14.81 12.73 -9.65
N ASN A 35 -13.82 12.67 -8.76
CA ASN A 35 -13.79 13.47 -7.56
C ASN A 35 -12.42 14.13 -7.40
N SER A 36 -12.41 15.44 -7.18
CA SER A 36 -11.18 16.22 -7.04
C SER A 36 -10.53 16.09 -5.67
N ILE A 37 -11.18 15.47 -4.67
CA ILE A 37 -10.71 15.39 -3.28
C ILE A 37 -10.24 13.98 -2.92
N VAL A 38 -10.99 12.94 -3.30
CA VAL A 38 -10.77 11.55 -2.86
C VAL A 38 -10.59 10.61 -4.06
N GLY A 39 -9.60 9.72 -3.97
CA GLY A 39 -9.36 8.64 -4.93
C GLY A 39 -8.03 8.79 -5.67
N TYR A 40 -7.82 7.92 -6.67
CA TYR A 40 -6.69 7.98 -7.59
C TYR A 40 -6.88 9.11 -8.62
N ARG A 41 -6.17 10.23 -8.45
CA ARG A 41 -6.47 11.53 -9.12
C ARG A 41 -5.38 12.01 -10.07
N THR A 42 -4.80 11.12 -10.86
CA THR A 42 -3.86 11.55 -11.92
C THR A 42 -4.62 12.15 -13.09
N SER A 43 -3.95 13.01 -13.88
CA SER A 43 -4.58 13.67 -15.04
C SER A 43 -5.17 12.66 -16.02
N ASN A 44 -4.52 11.52 -16.25
CA ASN A 44 -5.05 10.48 -17.16
C ASN A 44 -6.26 9.75 -16.58
N SER A 45 -6.29 9.53 -15.26
CA SER A 45 -7.42 8.90 -14.59
C SER A 45 -8.67 9.78 -14.65
N MET A 46 -8.52 11.09 -14.45
CA MET A 46 -9.66 12.01 -14.41
C MET A 46 -10.15 12.48 -15.80
N LYS A 47 -9.58 11.99 -16.91
CA LYS A 47 -9.97 12.41 -18.28
C LYS A 47 -11.44 12.14 -18.61
N ASN A 48 -11.95 10.99 -18.19
CA ASN A 48 -13.32 10.57 -18.41
C ASN A 48 -13.70 9.47 -17.39
N GLN A 49 -15.00 9.18 -17.28
CA GLN A 49 -15.51 8.24 -16.29
C GLN A 49 -14.94 6.82 -16.45
N ARG A 50 -14.73 6.36 -17.69
CA ARG A 50 -14.14 5.03 -17.95
C ARG A 50 -12.72 4.91 -17.39
N ASN A 51 -11.89 5.94 -17.59
CA ASN A 51 -10.54 5.98 -17.05
C ASN A 51 -10.55 6.07 -15.51
N TRP A 52 -11.47 6.84 -14.96
CA TRP A 52 -11.66 6.96 -13.52
C TRP A 52 -11.97 5.60 -12.90
N ASP A 53 -13.02 4.93 -13.38
CA ASP A 53 -13.47 3.63 -12.88
C ASP A 53 -12.38 2.57 -12.99
N PHE A 54 -11.65 2.55 -14.11
CA PHE A 54 -10.51 1.67 -14.29
C PHE A 54 -9.44 1.93 -13.23
N ALA A 55 -9.03 3.19 -13.04
CA ALA A 55 -7.92 3.53 -12.17
C ALA A 55 -8.24 3.26 -10.69
N GLN A 56 -9.45 3.63 -10.23
CA GLN A 56 -9.87 3.34 -8.86
C GLN A 56 -9.83 1.82 -8.63
N LYS A 57 -10.51 1.05 -9.49
CA LYS A 57 -10.60 -0.40 -9.34
C LYS A 57 -9.23 -1.07 -9.45
N PHE A 58 -8.41 -0.67 -10.41
CA PHE A 58 -7.11 -1.27 -10.65
C PHE A 58 -6.14 -0.93 -9.52
N TYR A 59 -5.90 0.35 -9.25
CA TYR A 59 -4.91 0.76 -8.26
C TYR A 59 -5.21 0.18 -6.88
N PHE A 60 -6.40 0.44 -6.33
CA PHE A 60 -6.70 0.03 -4.96
C PHE A 60 -6.76 -1.50 -4.80
N ARG A 61 -7.21 -2.25 -5.82
CA ARG A 61 -7.19 -3.72 -5.78
C ARG A 61 -5.77 -4.27 -5.66
N TYR A 62 -4.82 -3.73 -6.41
CA TYR A 62 -3.43 -4.19 -6.34
C TYR A 62 -2.70 -3.60 -5.13
N TRP A 63 -3.08 -2.40 -4.68
CA TRP A 63 -2.49 -1.78 -3.50
C TRP A 63 -2.73 -2.59 -2.23
N LEU A 64 -3.86 -3.31 -2.13
CA LEU A 64 -4.12 -4.26 -1.05
C LEU A 64 -3.07 -5.37 -0.94
N LEU A 65 -2.36 -5.71 -2.02
CA LEU A 65 -1.29 -6.72 -1.98
C LEU A 65 -0.03 -6.23 -1.26
N ALA A 66 0.11 -4.92 -1.01
CA ALA A 66 1.20 -4.38 -0.20
C ALA A 66 1.14 -4.88 1.24
N ILE A 67 -0.07 -5.15 1.78
CA ILE A 67 -0.27 -5.61 3.16
C ILE A 67 0.44 -6.96 3.42
N PRO A 68 0.07 -8.06 2.73
CA PRO A 68 0.74 -9.33 2.96
C PRO A 68 2.22 -9.29 2.57
N LEU A 69 2.60 -8.46 1.59
CA LEU A 69 4.01 -8.31 1.19
C LEU A 69 4.87 -7.73 2.34
N VAL A 70 4.40 -6.66 2.98
CA VAL A 70 5.11 -6.00 4.08
C VAL A 70 5.16 -6.90 5.31
N ILE A 71 4.04 -7.53 5.69
CA ILE A 71 3.98 -8.43 6.84
C ILE A 71 4.94 -9.62 6.66
N LEU A 72 4.93 -10.27 5.49
CA LEU A 72 5.85 -11.37 5.22
C LEU A 72 7.32 -10.92 5.24
N PHE A 73 7.60 -9.71 4.77
CA PHE A 73 8.94 -9.13 4.81
C PHE A 73 9.40 -8.91 6.26
N GLN A 74 8.56 -8.32 7.11
CA GLN A 74 8.88 -8.12 8.53
C GLN A 74 9.08 -9.44 9.27
N ILE A 75 8.20 -10.42 9.08
CA ILE A 75 8.34 -11.78 9.66
C ILE A 75 9.67 -12.40 9.23
N THR A 76 10.07 -12.22 7.97
CA THR A 76 11.35 -12.72 7.45
C THR A 76 12.53 -12.03 8.15
N LEU A 77 12.51 -10.70 8.31
CA LEU A 77 13.57 -9.98 9.01
C LEU A 77 13.68 -10.36 10.50
N LEU A 78 12.54 -10.49 11.19
CA LEU A 78 12.46 -10.80 12.61
C LEU A 78 12.81 -12.25 12.95
N PHE A 79 12.26 -13.22 12.21
CA PHE A 79 12.35 -14.64 12.59
C PHE A 79 13.41 -15.40 11.81
N ILE A 80 13.63 -15.07 10.54
CA ILE A 80 14.62 -15.78 9.70
C ILE A 80 15.99 -15.12 9.83
N PHE A 81 16.05 -13.79 9.68
CA PHE A 81 17.32 -13.05 9.79
C PHE A 81 17.64 -12.60 11.21
N GLN A 82 16.72 -12.75 12.16
CA GLN A 82 16.91 -12.41 13.58
C GLN A 82 17.42 -10.98 13.80
N ILE A 83 16.96 -10.04 12.97
CA ILE A 83 17.30 -8.62 13.13
C ILE A 83 16.58 -8.12 14.40
N ASP A 84 17.36 -7.64 15.36
CA ASP A 84 16.91 -7.11 16.65
C ASP A 84 16.71 -5.58 16.64
N ASN A 85 17.03 -4.93 15.52
CA ASN A 85 16.79 -3.51 15.33
C ASN A 85 15.40 -3.25 14.71
N THR A 86 14.42 -3.02 15.58
CA THR A 86 13.02 -2.79 15.22
C THR A 86 12.83 -1.54 14.36
N GLY A 87 13.52 -0.44 14.70
CA GLY A 87 13.49 0.79 13.92
C GLY A 87 14.01 0.59 12.48
N LEU A 88 15.01 -0.27 12.29
CA LEU A 88 15.49 -0.65 10.95
C LEU A 88 14.42 -1.45 10.20
N ILE A 89 13.79 -2.43 10.84
CA ILE A 89 12.74 -3.26 10.23
C ILE A 89 11.56 -2.40 9.78
N GLU A 90 11.08 -1.50 10.64
CA GLU A 90 10.01 -0.55 10.32
C GLU A 90 10.40 0.37 9.15
N THR A 91 11.62 0.93 9.18
CA THR A 91 12.12 1.81 8.12
C THR A 91 12.16 1.09 6.77
N LEU A 92 12.71 -0.13 6.73
CA LEU A 92 12.78 -0.93 5.49
C LEU A 92 11.38 -1.30 4.99
N SER A 93 10.46 -1.62 5.89
CA SER A 93 9.06 -1.96 5.58
C SER A 93 8.31 -0.76 4.99
N MET A 94 8.50 0.43 5.55
CA MET A 94 7.96 1.68 5.04
C MET A 94 8.52 1.99 3.63
N VAL A 95 9.83 1.84 3.43
CA VAL A 95 10.46 2.00 2.11
C VAL A 95 9.87 1.02 1.10
N LEU A 96 9.69 -0.25 1.47
CA LEU A 96 9.07 -1.27 0.62
C LEU A 96 7.64 -0.89 0.23
N PHE A 97 6.82 -0.47 1.20
CA PHE A 97 5.43 -0.06 0.98
C PHE A 97 5.32 1.13 0.01
N PHE A 98 6.12 2.18 0.21
CA PHE A 98 6.11 3.35 -0.69
C PHE A 98 6.68 3.01 -2.07
N THR A 99 7.73 2.21 -2.14
CA THR A 99 8.32 1.75 -3.41
C THR A 99 7.29 0.97 -4.22
N TYR A 100 6.58 0.03 -3.59
CA TYR A 100 5.48 -0.70 -4.21
C TYR A 100 4.37 0.25 -4.69
N SER A 101 3.97 1.21 -3.86
CA SER A 101 2.93 2.19 -4.18
C SER A 101 3.30 3.04 -5.41
N ILE A 102 4.56 3.50 -5.50
CA ILE A 102 5.10 4.28 -6.62
C ILE A 102 5.13 3.42 -7.89
N ILE A 103 5.66 2.19 -7.81
CA ILE A 103 5.66 1.25 -8.95
C ILE A 103 4.23 1.03 -9.45
N LEU A 104 3.26 0.86 -8.55
CA LEU A 104 1.88 0.63 -8.91
C LEU A 104 1.23 1.87 -9.57
N ILE A 105 1.59 3.08 -9.14
CA ILE A 105 1.21 4.33 -9.84
C ILE A 105 1.74 4.27 -11.28
N PHE A 106 3.02 3.99 -11.49
CA PHE A 106 3.60 3.91 -12.84
C PHE A 106 2.91 2.86 -13.72
N ILE A 107 2.62 1.66 -13.17
CA ILE A 107 1.91 0.61 -13.90
C ILE A 107 0.49 1.06 -14.26
N THR A 108 -0.22 1.68 -13.33
CA THR A 108 -1.59 2.18 -13.52
C THR A 108 -1.62 3.25 -14.62
N GLU A 109 -0.69 4.22 -14.58
CA GLU A 109 -0.56 5.26 -15.61
C GLU A 109 -0.23 4.69 -16.98
N ARG A 110 0.67 3.69 -17.07
CA ARG A 110 0.99 3.04 -18.35
C ARG A 110 -0.23 2.33 -18.94
N LYS A 111 -1.10 1.75 -18.11
CA LYS A 111 -2.36 1.14 -18.58
C LYS A 111 -3.38 2.19 -19.00
N LEU A 112 -3.52 3.27 -18.24
CA LEU A 112 -4.41 4.40 -18.58
C LEU A 112 -4.05 5.06 -19.91
N LYS A 113 -2.75 5.22 -20.21
CA LYS A 113 -2.29 5.74 -21.50
C LYS A 113 -2.68 4.87 -22.69
N LYS A 114 -2.86 3.56 -22.50
CA LYS A 114 -3.33 2.65 -23.55
C LYS A 114 -4.86 2.60 -23.67
N LEU A 115 -5.57 2.98 -22.60
CA LEU A 115 -7.03 3.06 -22.55
C LEU A 115 -7.56 4.35 -23.15
N THR A 116 -6.75 5.41 -23.09
CA THR A 116 -7.09 6.71 -23.68
C THR A 116 -6.65 6.70 -25.14
N PRO A 117 -7.56 6.89 -26.11
CA PRO A 117 -7.19 7.13 -27.50
C PRO A 117 -6.41 8.44 -27.66
#